data_AF-A0A2T2TKD3-F1
#
_entry.id   AF-A0A2T2TKD3-F1
#
_cell.length_a   1.000
_cell.length_b   1.000
_cell.length_c   1.000
_cell.angle_alpha   90.00
_cell.angle_beta   90.00
_cell.angle_gamma   90.00
#
_symmetry.space_group_name_H-M   'P 1'
#
loop_
_entity.id
_entity.type
_entity.pdbx_description
1 polymer ?
#
loop_
_entity_poly.entity_id
_entity_poly.type
_entity_poly.pdbx_seq_one_letter_code
_entity_poly.pdbx_strand_id
1 'polypeptide(L)'
;QEASRIDASLRDDFAIERPEIAVFGLNPHAGEAGAFGPKEEEGIVPALQAARQEEFRVDGPLAADGFFGTQLDSGFDAALAMYHDQGLVPFKALAFDHGVNYTAGLPIVRTSPDHGTAYGIAGKGMALPGSTRNALELAVAIARHRQQTAKPTP
;
A
#
# COMPACT_ATOMS: atom_id res chain seq x y z
N GLN A 1 0.32 6.29 13.15
CA GLN A 1 -0.45 5.02 13.24
C GLN A 1 -0.43 4.25 11.93
N GLU A 2 -0.96 4.78 10.81
CA GLU A 2 -1.03 4.00 9.56
C GLU A 2 0.36 3.60 9.01
N ALA A 3 1.33 4.52 8.98
CA ALA A 3 2.70 4.21 8.55
C ALA A 3 3.34 3.07 9.37
N SER A 4 3.12 3.05 10.69
CA SER A 4 3.60 1.97 11.57
C SER A 4 2.94 0.62 11.25
N ARG A 5 1.64 0.59 10.94
CA ARG A 5 0.96 -0.66 10.52
C ARG A 5 1.48 -1.18 9.18
N ILE A 6 1.74 -0.26 8.24
CA ILE A 6 2.32 -0.59 6.94
C ILE A 6 3.74 -1.13 7.12
N ASP A 7 4.61 -0.42 7.85
CA ASP A 7 5.99 -0.85 8.15
C ASP A 7 6.02 -2.25 8.78
N ALA A 8 5.20 -2.48 9.82
CA ALA A 8 5.12 -3.80 10.46
C ALA A 8 4.69 -4.89 9.48
N SER A 9 3.68 -4.62 8.63
CA SER A 9 3.24 -5.61 7.64
C SER A 9 4.33 -5.86 6.58
N LEU A 10 5.02 -4.83 6.09
CA LEU A 10 6.11 -5.00 5.12
C LEU A 10 7.24 -5.87 5.69
N ARG A 11 7.56 -5.72 6.97
CA ARG A 11 8.54 -6.57 7.67
C ARG A 11 8.02 -8.00 7.87
N ASP A 12 6.86 -8.12 8.52
CA ASP A 12 6.37 -9.40 9.06
C ASP A 12 5.66 -10.28 8.02
N ASP A 13 5.15 -9.68 6.93
CA ASP A 13 4.39 -10.36 5.88
C ASP A 13 5.13 -10.42 4.55
N PHE A 14 5.86 -9.36 4.21
CA PHE A 14 6.53 -9.22 2.91
C PHE A 14 8.05 -9.40 2.98
N ALA A 15 8.60 -9.70 4.17
CA ALA A 15 10.03 -9.95 4.39
C ALA A 15 10.95 -8.77 4.02
N ILE A 16 10.45 -7.53 4.16
CA ILE A 16 11.21 -6.31 3.88
C ILE A 16 11.79 -5.77 5.18
N GLU A 17 13.07 -6.02 5.43
CA GLU A 17 13.72 -5.69 6.71
C GLU A 17 13.73 -4.19 7.02
N ARG A 18 13.82 -3.35 5.99
CA ARG A 18 13.93 -1.88 6.09
C ARG A 18 12.98 -1.20 5.11
N PRO A 19 11.68 -1.18 5.40
CA PRO A 19 10.68 -0.66 4.46
C PRO A 19 10.86 0.82 4.18
N GLU A 20 10.87 1.20 2.91
CA GLU A 20 10.83 2.60 2.45
C GLU A 20 9.38 2.95 2.03
N ILE A 21 8.76 3.91 2.72
CA ILE A 21 7.34 4.24 2.52
C ILE A 21 7.19 5.67 2.00
N ALA A 22 6.66 5.82 0.78
CA ALA A 22 6.22 7.11 0.26
C ALA A 22 4.88 7.51 0.91
N VAL A 23 4.73 8.77 1.31
CA VAL A 23 3.50 9.31 1.89
C VAL A 23 3.04 10.50 1.07
N PHE A 24 1.81 10.46 0.56
CA PHE A 24 1.29 11.54 -0.26
C PHE A 24 0.74 12.71 0.57
N GLY A 25 0.72 13.89 -0.05
CA GLY A 25 -0.10 15.01 0.42
C GLY A 25 -1.59 14.73 0.19
N LEU A 26 -2.44 15.44 0.94
CA LEU A 26 -3.89 15.40 0.75
C LEU A 26 -4.29 16.30 -0.44
N ASN A 27 -3.70 17.48 -0.50
CA ASN A 27 -3.93 18.48 -1.54
C ASN A 27 -3.09 18.20 -2.80
N PRO A 28 -3.52 18.69 -3.97
CA PRO A 28 -2.68 18.71 -5.17
C PRO A 28 -1.31 19.33 -4.87
N HIS A 29 -0.26 18.85 -5.55
CA HIS A 29 1.12 19.35 -5.35
C HIS A 29 1.58 19.33 -3.88
N ALA A 30 1.00 18.44 -3.06
CA ALA A 30 1.26 18.41 -1.61
C ALA A 30 1.11 19.79 -0.94
N GLY A 31 0.06 20.54 -1.32
CA GLY A 31 -0.27 21.82 -0.71
C GLY A 31 0.44 23.03 -1.31
N GLU A 32 1.47 22.84 -2.15
CA GLU A 32 2.26 23.93 -2.79
C GLU A 32 2.68 25.00 -1.76
N ALA A 33 3.41 24.56 -0.73
CA ALA A 33 3.84 25.40 0.41
C ALA A 33 2.69 26.20 1.06
N GLY A 34 1.52 25.55 1.19
CA GLY A 34 0.32 26.09 1.80
C GLY A 34 -0.60 26.87 0.84
N ALA A 35 -0.19 27.09 -0.41
CA ALA A 35 -1.01 27.80 -1.39
C ALA A 35 -2.33 27.06 -1.74
N PHE A 36 -2.33 25.72 -1.65
CA PHE A 36 -3.51 24.88 -1.89
C PHE A 36 -4.19 24.36 -0.62
N GLY A 37 -3.83 24.94 0.52
CA GLY A 37 -4.47 24.67 1.81
C GLY A 37 -3.49 24.13 2.83
N PRO A 38 -3.83 24.24 4.14
CA PRO A 38 -2.86 24.05 5.21
C PRO A 38 -2.76 22.61 5.73
N LYS A 39 -3.42 21.63 5.08
CA LYS A 39 -3.61 20.29 5.66
C LYS A 39 -2.30 19.50 5.76
N GLU A 40 -1.38 19.74 4.85
CA GLU A 40 -0.03 19.19 4.91
C GLU A 40 0.71 19.72 6.14
N GLU A 41 0.77 21.04 6.36
CA GLU A 41 1.49 21.61 7.50
C GLU A 41 0.80 21.32 8.84
N GLU A 42 -0.53 21.34 8.88
CA GLU A 42 -1.31 21.11 10.10
C GLU A 42 -1.25 19.67 10.60
N GLY A 43 -1.15 18.69 9.69
CA GLY A 43 -1.36 17.28 10.03
C GLY A 43 -0.29 16.33 9.50
N ILE A 44 -0.02 16.37 8.19
CA ILE A 44 0.81 15.35 7.54
C ILE A 44 2.30 15.54 7.88
N VAL A 45 2.81 16.77 7.82
CA VAL A 45 4.21 17.09 8.15
C VAL A 45 4.54 16.74 9.61
N PRO A 46 3.75 17.14 10.62
CA PRO A 46 3.97 16.71 11.99
C PRO A 46 3.93 15.18 12.15
N ALA A 47 3.00 14.49 11.47
CA ALA A 47 2.90 13.04 11.56
C ALA A 47 4.12 12.33 10.95
N LEU A 48 4.68 12.85 9.85
CA LEU A 48 5.92 12.35 9.25
C LEU A 48 7.12 12.58 10.16
N GLN A 49 7.22 13.75 10.79
CA GLN A 49 8.28 14.04 11.76
C GLN A 49 8.23 13.07 12.95
N ALA A 50 7.04 12.84 13.51
CA ALA A 50 6.85 11.87 14.58
C ALA A 50 7.23 10.44 14.15
N ALA A 51 6.81 10.02 12.95
CA ALA A 51 7.17 8.70 12.43
C ALA A 51 8.69 8.54 12.22
N ARG A 52 9.38 9.58 11.74
CA ARG A 52 10.85 9.58 11.60
C ARG A 52 11.56 9.53 12.94
N GLN A 53 11.02 10.17 13.98
CA GLN A 53 11.54 10.07 15.36
C GLN A 53 11.38 8.65 15.93
N GLU A 54 10.40 7.90 15.45
CA GLU A 54 10.22 6.47 15.74
C GLU A 54 11.05 5.57 14.79
N GLU A 55 11.99 6.14 14.04
CA GLU A 55 12.90 5.46 13.10
C GLU A 55 12.21 4.80 11.89
N PHE A 56 10.95 5.16 11.59
CA PHE A 56 10.30 4.75 10.34
C PHE A 56 10.88 5.51 9.15
N ARG A 57 11.15 4.80 8.05
CA ARG A 57 11.65 5.38 6.82
C ARG A 57 10.48 5.84 5.94
N VAL A 58 10.05 7.07 6.20
CA VAL A 58 8.93 7.70 5.51
C VAL A 58 9.39 8.95 4.76
N ASP A 59 9.03 9.05 3.49
CA ASP A 59 9.28 10.22 2.65
C ASP A 59 7.98 10.92 2.23
N GLY A 60 8.00 12.25 2.20
CA GLY A 60 6.85 13.09 1.88
C GLY A 60 6.69 14.34 2.76
N PRO A 61 5.53 15.04 2.62
CA PRO A 61 4.41 14.68 1.73
C PRO A 61 4.79 14.85 0.26
N LEU A 62 4.52 13.82 -0.55
CA LEU A 62 4.78 13.84 -2.00
C LEU A 62 3.51 14.18 -2.78
N ALA A 63 3.67 14.84 -3.92
CA ALA A 63 2.58 15.05 -4.87
C ALA A 63 2.26 13.71 -5.58
N ALA A 64 1.03 13.22 -5.44
CA ALA A 64 0.64 11.91 -5.95
C ALA A 64 0.78 11.78 -7.47
N ASP A 65 0.39 12.81 -8.23
CA ASP A 65 0.51 12.86 -9.68
C ASP A 65 1.98 12.82 -10.13
N GLY A 66 2.84 13.62 -9.50
CA GLY A 66 4.28 13.60 -9.75
C GLY A 66 4.89 12.23 -9.43
N PHE A 67 4.47 11.61 -8.33
CA PHE A 67 4.92 10.27 -7.93
C PHE A 67 4.57 9.22 -8.99
N PHE A 68 3.29 9.11 -9.37
CA PHE A 68 2.85 8.12 -10.36
C PHE A 68 3.36 8.41 -11.77
N GLY A 69 3.61 9.68 -12.11
CA GLY A 69 4.10 10.07 -13.42
C GLY A 69 5.61 9.88 -13.62
N THR A 70 6.41 9.86 -12.55
CA THR A 70 7.89 9.92 -12.68
C THR A 70 8.69 9.05 -11.70
N GLN A 71 8.10 8.59 -10.59
CA GLN A 71 8.83 8.00 -9.47
C GLN A 71 8.38 6.57 -9.13
N LEU A 72 7.68 5.86 -10.02
CA LEU A 72 7.30 4.47 -9.76
C LEU A 72 8.50 3.55 -9.51
N ASP A 73 9.66 3.84 -10.11
CA ASP A 73 10.91 3.08 -9.96
C ASP A 73 11.84 3.64 -8.86
N SER A 74 11.36 4.55 -8.01
CA SER A 74 12.21 5.27 -7.03
C SER A 74 12.64 4.44 -5.80
N GLY A 75 12.29 3.15 -5.76
CA GLY A 75 12.74 2.22 -4.72
C GLY A 75 11.90 2.22 -3.44
N PHE A 76 10.71 2.83 -3.44
CA PHE A 76 9.75 2.66 -2.35
C PHE A 76 9.09 1.28 -2.39
N ASP A 77 8.92 0.68 -1.21
CA ASP A 77 8.23 -0.60 -1.03
C ASP A 77 6.71 -0.43 -0.93
N ALA A 78 6.26 0.74 -0.46
CA ALA A 78 4.85 1.08 -0.37
C ALA A 78 4.60 2.59 -0.57
N ALA A 79 3.40 2.92 -1.03
CA ALA A 79 2.88 4.27 -1.07
C ALA A 79 1.61 4.38 -0.21
N LEU A 80 1.60 5.35 0.71
CA LEU A 80 0.46 5.70 1.56
C LEU A 80 -0.29 6.88 0.94
N ALA A 81 -1.38 6.57 0.24
CA ALA A 81 -2.33 7.54 -0.25
C ALA A 81 -3.25 8.05 0.88
N MET A 82 -3.67 9.31 0.79
CA MET A 82 -4.55 9.95 1.77
C MET A 82 -6.02 9.55 1.60
N TYR A 83 -6.42 9.16 0.39
CA TYR A 83 -7.77 8.69 0.11
C TYR A 83 -7.80 7.68 -1.05
N HIS A 84 -8.93 6.98 -1.16
CA HIS A 84 -9.12 5.81 -2.03
C HIS A 84 -8.71 6.05 -3.49
N ASP A 85 -9.31 7.04 -4.16
CA ASP A 85 -9.07 7.25 -5.59
C ASP A 85 -7.68 7.79 -5.90
N GLN A 86 -7.02 8.45 -4.93
CA GLN A 86 -5.64 8.93 -5.10
C GLN A 86 -4.67 7.78 -5.36
N GLY A 87 -4.87 6.63 -4.72
CA GLY A 87 -4.03 5.44 -4.88
C GLY A 87 -4.61 4.40 -5.83
N LEU A 88 -5.93 4.14 -5.79
CA LEU A 88 -6.50 3.02 -6.54
C LEU A 88 -6.69 3.29 -8.02
N VAL A 89 -6.90 4.54 -8.45
CA VAL A 89 -6.97 4.86 -9.88
C VAL A 89 -5.65 4.49 -10.59
N PRO A 90 -4.48 4.99 -10.16
CA PRO A 90 -3.21 4.62 -10.79
C PRO A 90 -2.88 3.14 -10.58
N PHE A 91 -3.15 2.57 -9.40
CA PHE A 91 -2.96 1.13 -9.17
C PHE A 91 -3.71 0.26 -10.19
N LYS A 92 -4.99 0.54 -10.44
CA LYS A 92 -5.79 -0.23 -11.41
C LYS A 92 -5.33 -0.02 -12.84
N ALA A 93 -4.80 1.16 -13.17
CA ALA A 93 -4.22 1.41 -14.48
C ALA A 93 -2.97 0.56 -14.72
N LEU A 94 -2.17 0.32 -13.67
CA LEU A 94 -0.92 -0.43 -13.72
C LEU A 94 -1.12 -1.95 -13.55
N ALA A 95 -2.10 -2.38 -12.76
CA ALA A 95 -2.21 -3.75 -12.25
C ALA A 95 -3.56 -4.44 -12.53
N PHE A 96 -4.33 -4.00 -13.52
CA PHE A 96 -5.74 -4.37 -13.73
C PHE A 96 -6.14 -5.86 -13.50
N ASP A 97 -5.39 -6.83 -14.03
CA ASP A 97 -5.66 -8.27 -13.84
C ASP A 97 -4.68 -8.96 -12.87
N HIS A 98 -3.79 -8.22 -12.22
CA HIS A 98 -2.76 -8.79 -11.34
C HIS A 98 -2.79 -8.23 -9.92
N GLY A 99 -3.53 -7.15 -9.68
CA GLY A 99 -3.67 -6.51 -8.39
C GLY A 99 -4.30 -7.42 -7.35
N VAL A 100 -3.87 -7.25 -6.10
CA VAL A 100 -4.38 -7.99 -4.94
C VAL A 100 -4.71 -6.99 -3.85
N ASN A 101 -5.90 -7.14 -3.25
CA ASN A 101 -6.24 -6.44 -2.02
C ASN A 101 -5.71 -7.22 -0.83
N TYR A 102 -4.81 -6.61 -0.06
CA TYR A 102 -4.27 -7.14 1.19
C TYR A 102 -4.82 -6.35 2.38
N THR A 103 -5.12 -7.01 3.50
CA THR A 103 -5.54 -6.31 4.72
C THR A 103 -4.49 -6.44 5.82
N ALA A 104 -3.73 -5.37 5.98
CA ALA A 104 -2.69 -5.21 6.99
C ALA A 104 -3.22 -5.22 8.43
N GLY A 105 -2.40 -5.71 9.36
CA GLY A 105 -2.65 -5.61 10.81
C GLY A 105 -3.64 -6.63 11.40
N LEU A 106 -4.17 -7.56 10.61
CA LEU A 106 -5.00 -8.65 11.14
C LEU A 106 -4.16 -9.79 11.73
N PRO A 107 -4.67 -10.49 12.77
CA PRO A 107 -4.01 -11.69 13.31
C PRO A 107 -4.03 -12.88 12.35
N ILE A 108 -4.81 -12.78 11.27
CA ILE A 108 -4.92 -13.78 10.21
C ILE A 108 -4.46 -13.17 8.88
N VAL A 109 -4.02 -14.03 7.95
CA VAL A 109 -3.72 -13.61 6.58
C VAL A 109 -5.02 -13.44 5.81
N ARG A 110 -5.24 -12.25 5.22
CA ARG A 110 -6.41 -11.96 4.38
C ARG A 110 -5.99 -11.24 3.10
N THR A 111 -6.23 -11.90 1.98
CA THR A 111 -6.13 -11.33 0.63
C THR A 111 -7.48 -11.45 -0.09
N SER A 112 -7.70 -10.65 -1.11
CA SER A 112 -8.85 -10.76 -2.02
C SER A 112 -8.49 -10.24 -3.42
N PRO A 113 -9.22 -10.65 -4.48
CA PRO A 113 -9.07 -10.02 -5.78
C PRO A 113 -9.41 -8.52 -5.75
N ASP A 114 -8.96 -7.78 -6.77
CA ASP A 114 -9.17 -6.32 -6.91
C ASP A 114 -10.28 -5.93 -7.93
N HIS A 115 -11.00 -6.92 -8.41
CA HIS A 115 -12.19 -6.71 -9.26
C HIS A 115 -13.49 -6.88 -8.47
N GLY A 116 -14.57 -6.31 -9.02
CA GLY A 116 -15.94 -6.53 -8.52
C GLY A 116 -16.52 -7.88 -8.94
N THR A 117 -17.82 -8.05 -8.76
CA THR A 117 -18.53 -9.33 -9.04
C THR A 117 -18.69 -9.67 -10.52
N ALA A 118 -18.59 -8.67 -11.41
CA ALA A 118 -18.68 -8.83 -12.85
C ALA A 118 -19.88 -9.69 -13.32
N TYR A 119 -21.08 -9.47 -12.76
CA TYR A 119 -22.28 -10.28 -13.04
C TYR A 119 -22.60 -10.43 -14.54
N GLY A 120 -22.28 -9.42 -15.35
CA GLY A 120 -22.48 -9.45 -16.80
C GLY A 120 -21.71 -10.55 -17.54
N ILE A 121 -20.67 -11.15 -16.94
CA ILE A 121 -19.88 -12.24 -17.51
C ILE A 121 -19.99 -13.57 -16.75
N ALA A 122 -20.86 -13.64 -15.73
CA ALA A 122 -21.05 -14.86 -14.95
C ALA A 122 -21.50 -16.03 -15.85
N GLY A 123 -20.84 -17.18 -15.73
CA GLY A 123 -21.12 -18.37 -16.53
C GLY A 123 -20.69 -18.30 -18.01
N LYS A 124 -20.07 -17.20 -18.46
CA LYS A 124 -19.66 -17.04 -19.87
C LYS A 124 -18.23 -17.50 -20.17
N GLY A 125 -17.44 -17.87 -19.16
CA GLY A 125 -16.04 -18.28 -19.34
C GLY A 125 -15.11 -17.14 -19.78
N MET A 126 -15.51 -15.88 -19.58
CA MET A 126 -14.75 -14.69 -20.02
C MET A 126 -13.93 -14.02 -18.89
N ALA A 127 -14.05 -14.51 -17.66
CA ALA A 127 -13.36 -13.91 -16.51
C ALA A 127 -11.85 -14.16 -16.61
N LEU A 128 -11.07 -13.11 -16.36
CA LEU A 128 -9.63 -13.24 -16.20
C LEU A 128 -9.34 -13.65 -14.74
N PRO A 129 -8.63 -14.77 -14.50
CA PRO A 129 -8.44 -15.28 -13.15
C PRO A 129 -7.19 -14.71 -12.46
N GLY A 130 -6.44 -13.81 -13.10
CA GLY A 130 -5.11 -13.39 -12.65
C GLY A 130 -5.11 -12.84 -11.23
N SER A 131 -6.00 -11.89 -10.94
CA SER A 131 -6.09 -11.23 -9.63
C SER A 131 -6.46 -12.22 -8.52
N THR A 132 -7.39 -13.15 -8.79
CA THR A 132 -7.77 -14.20 -7.84
C THR A 132 -6.63 -15.19 -7.60
N ARG A 133 -5.90 -15.60 -8.65
CA ARG A 133 -4.73 -16.47 -8.52
C ARG A 133 -3.64 -15.79 -7.68
N ASN A 134 -3.30 -14.55 -8.01
CA ASN A 134 -2.28 -13.78 -7.29
C ASN A 134 -2.68 -13.59 -5.81
N ALA A 135 -3.96 -13.37 -5.52
CA ALA A 135 -4.45 -13.27 -4.15
C ALA A 135 -4.20 -14.56 -3.35
N LEU A 136 -4.44 -15.73 -3.96
CA LEU A 136 -4.17 -17.02 -3.33
C LEU A 136 -2.66 -17.24 -3.12
N GLU A 137 -1.86 -16.97 -4.14
CA GLU A 137 -0.40 -17.14 -4.10
C GLU A 137 0.23 -16.23 -3.03
N LEU A 138 -0.20 -14.97 -2.96
CA LEU A 138 0.25 -14.02 -1.94
C LEU A 138 -0.13 -14.49 -0.53
N ALA A 139 -1.36 -14.97 -0.32
CA ALA A 139 -1.77 -15.48 0.98
C ALA A 139 -0.91 -16.67 1.43
N VAL A 140 -0.59 -17.59 0.52
CA VAL A 140 0.31 -18.72 0.80
C VAL A 140 1.72 -18.24 1.12
N ALA A 141 2.24 -17.26 0.38
CA ALA A 141 3.57 -16.69 0.62
C ALA A 141 3.68 -16.06 2.01
N ILE A 142 2.73 -15.18 2.36
CA ILE A 142 2.68 -14.52 3.67
C ILE A 142 2.54 -15.56 4.80
N ALA A 143 1.64 -16.54 4.64
CA ALA A 143 1.43 -17.56 5.67
C ALA A 143 2.70 -18.40 5.92
N ARG A 144 3.43 -18.75 4.86
CA ARG A 144 4.73 -19.45 4.97
C ARG A 144 5.77 -18.58 5.67
N HIS A 145 5.84 -17.30 5.32
CA HIS A 145 6.79 -16.38 5.94
C HIS A 145 6.53 -16.24 7.45
N ARG A 146 5.27 -15.97 7.85
CA ARG A 146 4.87 -15.92 9.27
C ARG A 146 5.21 -17.20 10.04
N GLN A 147 5.06 -18.38 9.42
CA GLN A 147 5.41 -19.66 10.05
C GLN A 147 6.91 -19.83 10.26
N GLN A 148 7.74 -19.32 9.35
CA GLN A 148 9.20 -19.40 9.44
C GLN A 148 9.76 -18.44 10.48
N THR A 149 9.14 -17.27 10.64
CA THR A 149 9.56 -16.23 11.60
C THR A 149 8.98 -16.44 12.99
N ALA A 150 7.89 -17.21 13.14
CA ALA A 150 7.40 -17.68 14.43
C ALA A 150 8.49 -18.52 15.11
N LYS A 151 9.10 -17.98 16.17
CA LYS A 151 10.09 -18.71 16.99
C LYS A 151 9.53 -20.08 17.37
N PRO A 152 10.34 -21.17 17.31
CA PRO A 152 9.93 -22.43 17.90
C PRO A 152 9.65 -22.18 19.37
N THR A 153 8.44 -22.50 19.81
CA THR A 153 8.09 -22.45 21.23
C THR A 153 8.99 -23.46 21.94
N PRO A 154 9.73 -23.05 22.99
CA PRO A 154 10.58 -23.97 23.75
C PRO A 154 9.77 -25.10 24.41
#